data_AF-A0A846BWW0-F1
#
_entry.id   AF-A0A846BWW0-F1
#
_cell.length_a   1.000
_cell.length_b   1.000
_cell.length_c   1.000
_cell.angle_alpha   90.00
_cell.angle_beta   90.00
_cell.angle_gamma   90.00
#
_symmetry.space_group_name_H-M   'P 1'
#
loop_
_entity.id
_entity.type
_entity.pdbx_description
1 polymer ?
#
loop_
_entity_poly.entity_id
_entity_poly.type
_entity_poly.pdbx_seq_one_letter_code
_entity_poly.pdbx_strand_id
1 'polypeptide(L)'
;MTIWSFNSTASILKIAAEVLTGSLASLEEDYTTAVSHIQKAIALEDQLVYTEPPDWYSPTRNLLGTILLQGNQPEAAEQAFRDDLDIYPDNGWSLYGLVQSLQAQGKTTEAETIQQQYQQAWQYADFEL
;
A
#
# COMPACT_ATOMS: atom_id res chain seq x y z
N MET A 1 5.22 -25.00 -9.61
CA MET A 1 3.94 -24.68 -10.26
C MET A 1 3.95 -23.20 -10.60
N THR A 2 3.48 -22.83 -11.77
CA THR A 2 3.33 -21.44 -12.22
C THR A 2 1.85 -21.09 -12.33
N ILE A 3 1.52 -19.83 -12.10
CA ILE A 3 0.18 -19.28 -12.26
C ILE A 3 0.11 -18.76 -13.70
N TRP A 4 -0.82 -19.32 -14.49
CA TRP A 4 -1.00 -18.98 -15.90
C TRP A 4 0.30 -18.97 -16.74
N SER A 5 1.30 -19.78 -16.36
CA SER A 5 2.62 -19.86 -16.99
C SER A 5 3.51 -18.61 -16.88
N PHE A 6 3.15 -17.60 -16.08
CA PHE A 6 3.96 -16.38 -15.89
C PHE A 6 4.78 -16.42 -14.60
N ASN A 7 4.11 -16.20 -13.46
CA ASN A 7 4.77 -16.14 -12.16
C ASN A 7 4.73 -17.50 -11.46
N SER A 8 5.74 -17.76 -10.62
CA SER A 8 5.77 -18.99 -9.84
C SER A 8 4.97 -18.84 -8.55
N THR A 9 4.28 -19.90 -8.12
CA THR A 9 3.63 -19.92 -6.79
C THR A 9 4.63 -19.62 -5.67
N ALA A 10 5.89 -20.06 -5.84
CA ALA A 10 6.95 -19.77 -4.88
C ALA A 10 7.29 -18.27 -4.80
N SER A 11 7.22 -17.53 -5.91
CA SER A 11 7.41 -16.08 -5.92
C SER A 11 6.30 -15.38 -5.12
N ILE A 12 5.05 -15.77 -5.35
CA ILE A 12 3.90 -15.22 -4.63
C ILE A 12 3.97 -15.54 -3.13
N LEU A 13 4.36 -16.77 -2.77
CA LEU A 13 4.53 -17.16 -1.36
C LEU A 13 5.64 -16.39 -0.65
N LYS A 14 6.70 -15.96 -1.36
CA LYS A 14 7.73 -15.09 -0.77
C LYS A 14 7.18 -13.71 -0.44
N ILE A 15 6.39 -13.12 -1.34
CA ILE A 15 5.70 -11.84 -1.07
C ILE A 15 4.80 -11.99 0.15
N ALA A 16 3.98 -13.05 0.18
CA ALA A 16 3.08 -13.32 1.31
C ALA A 16 3.81 -13.48 2.64
N ALA A 17 4.98 -14.14 2.64
CA ALA A 17 5.78 -14.31 3.84
C ALA A 17 6.33 -12.97 4.36
N GLU A 18 6.90 -12.14 3.48
CA GLU A 18 7.39 -10.81 3.85
C GLU A 18 6.26 -9.90 4.34
N VAL A 19 5.09 -9.94 3.68
CA VAL A 19 3.89 -9.19 4.12
C VAL A 19 3.44 -9.63 5.50
N LEU A 20 3.29 -10.94 5.73
CA LEU A 20 2.87 -11.47 7.03
C LEU A 20 3.85 -11.08 8.14
N THR A 21 5.16 -11.23 7.91
CA THR A 21 6.18 -10.85 8.90
C THR A 21 6.16 -9.34 9.17
N GLY A 22 6.04 -8.51 8.13
CA GLY A 22 5.94 -7.06 8.29
C GLY A 22 4.68 -6.65 9.07
N SER A 23 3.53 -7.24 8.76
CA SER A 23 2.28 -6.98 9.48
C SER A 23 2.34 -7.41 10.95
N LEU A 24 2.95 -8.55 11.26
CA LEU A 24 3.15 -8.99 12.65
C LEU A 24 4.05 -8.02 13.43
N ALA A 25 5.17 -7.61 12.84
CA ALA A 25 6.05 -6.61 13.47
C ALA A 25 5.32 -5.27 13.70
N SER A 26 4.45 -4.85 12.78
CA SER A 26 3.63 -3.64 12.95
C SER A 26 2.65 -3.76 14.11
N LEU A 27 2.07 -4.94 14.34
CA LEU A 27 1.20 -5.19 15.51
C LEU A 27 1.96 -5.17 16.84
N GLU A 28 3.26 -5.47 16.80
CA GLU A 28 4.18 -5.34 17.93
C GLU A 28 4.77 -3.92 18.08
N GLU A 29 4.29 -2.97 17.27
CA GLU A 29 4.79 -1.59 17.18
C GLU A 29 6.28 -1.48 16.77
N ASP A 30 6.88 -2.57 16.26
CA ASP A 30 8.21 -2.56 15.64
C ASP A 30 8.10 -2.12 14.17
N TYR A 31 7.82 -0.82 14.00
CA TYR A 31 7.65 -0.21 12.68
C TYR A 31 8.92 -0.24 11.83
N THR A 32 10.10 -0.31 12.45
CA THR A 32 11.38 -0.38 11.71
C THR A 32 11.50 -1.73 11.00
N THR A 33 11.25 -2.82 11.74
CA THR A 33 11.24 -4.16 11.17
C THR A 33 10.09 -4.32 10.18
N ALA A 34 8.91 -3.81 10.51
CA ALA A 34 7.74 -3.85 9.64
C ALA A 34 8.01 -3.22 8.26
N VAL A 35 8.50 -1.98 8.23
CA VAL A 35 8.84 -1.26 6.99
C VAL A 35 9.89 -2.02 6.17
N SER A 36 10.93 -2.56 6.82
CA SER A 36 11.98 -3.34 6.14
C SER A 36 11.41 -4.57 5.42
N HIS A 37 10.48 -5.29 6.06
CA HIS A 37 9.83 -6.45 5.46
C HIS A 37 8.89 -6.06 4.31
N ILE A 38 8.08 -5.00 4.47
CA ILE A 38 7.19 -4.57 3.38
C ILE A 38 7.97 -4.02 2.18
N GLN A 39 9.10 -3.35 2.38
CA GLN A 39 9.98 -2.94 1.27
C GLN A 39 10.55 -4.14 0.50
N LYS A 40 10.87 -5.25 1.16
CA LYS A 40 11.26 -6.49 0.48
C LYS A 40 10.08 -7.08 -0.29
N ALA A 41 8.87 -7.04 0.27
CA ALA A 41 7.67 -7.48 -0.42
C ALA A 41 7.42 -6.68 -1.71
N ILE A 42 7.57 -5.35 -1.66
CA ILE A 42 7.49 -4.47 -2.84
C ILE A 42 8.54 -4.88 -3.88
N ALA A 43 9.80 -5.06 -3.47
CA ALA A 43 10.87 -5.46 -4.39
C ALA A 43 10.64 -6.83 -5.05
N LEU A 44 9.91 -7.73 -4.37
CA LEU A 44 9.51 -9.03 -4.91
C LEU A 44 8.28 -8.90 -5.83
N GLU A 45 7.32 -8.04 -5.49
CA GLU A 45 6.16 -7.72 -6.32
C GLU A 45 6.60 -7.08 -7.66
N ASP A 46 7.54 -6.13 -7.61
CA ASP A 46 8.08 -5.44 -8.80
C ASP A 46 8.83 -6.38 -9.76
N GLN A 47 9.23 -7.56 -9.29
CA GLN A 47 9.86 -8.60 -10.12
C GLN A 47 8.85 -9.52 -10.80
N LEU A 48 7.57 -9.45 -10.44
CA LEU A 48 6.53 -10.24 -11.08
C LEU A 48 6.34 -9.76 -12.52
N VAL A 49 6.04 -10.72 -13.40
CA VAL A 49 5.50 -10.40 -14.72
C VAL A 49 4.09 -9.84 -14.50
N TYR A 50 3.84 -8.66 -15.06
CA TYR A 50 2.53 -8.03 -15.01
C TYR A 50 1.45 -8.93 -15.66
N THR A 51 0.36 -9.15 -14.94
CA THR A 51 -0.81 -9.90 -15.38
C THR A 51 -2.08 -9.16 -14.96
N GLU A 52 -3.19 -9.41 -15.66
CA GLU A 52 -4.51 -8.88 -15.30
C GLU A 52 -5.53 -10.03 -15.18
N PRO A 53 -6.04 -10.34 -13.96
CA PRO A 53 -5.72 -9.69 -12.69
C PRO A 53 -4.28 -9.97 -12.21
N PRO A 54 -3.74 -9.12 -11.31
CA PRO A 54 -2.43 -9.36 -10.73
C PRO A 54 -2.44 -10.64 -9.88
N ASP A 55 -1.37 -11.43 -9.98
CA ASP A 55 -1.22 -12.65 -9.18
C ASP A 55 -1.11 -12.35 -7.68
N TRP A 56 -0.61 -11.16 -7.33
CA TRP A 56 -0.65 -10.61 -5.97
C TRP A 56 -1.64 -9.44 -5.93
N TYR A 57 -2.78 -9.65 -5.28
CA TYR A 57 -3.94 -8.73 -5.34
C TYR A 57 -3.95 -7.64 -4.26
N SER A 58 -3.03 -7.69 -3.29
CA SER A 58 -3.01 -6.83 -2.10
C SER A 58 -1.87 -5.82 -2.19
N PRO A 59 -2.07 -4.61 -2.73
CA PRO A 59 -0.98 -3.70 -3.08
C PRO A 59 -0.04 -3.44 -1.89
N THR A 60 1.23 -3.84 -2.02
CA THR A 60 2.18 -3.76 -0.89
C THR A 60 2.57 -2.32 -0.55
N ARG A 61 2.47 -1.40 -1.51
CA ARG A 61 2.73 0.04 -1.33
C ARG A 61 1.67 0.72 -0.48
N ASN A 62 0.38 0.40 -0.67
CA ASN A 62 -0.69 0.82 0.24
C ASN A 62 -0.42 0.38 1.70
N LEU A 63 -0.02 -0.88 1.89
CA LEU A 63 0.31 -1.41 3.21
C LEU A 63 1.53 -0.70 3.82
N LEU A 64 2.55 -0.40 3.02
CA LEU A 64 3.71 0.37 3.46
C LEU A 64 3.29 1.75 3.98
N GLY A 65 2.47 2.49 3.22
CA GLY A 65 1.96 3.80 3.63
C GLY A 65 1.19 3.73 4.94
N THR A 66 0.36 2.70 5.11
CA THR A 66 -0.40 2.47 6.34
C THR A 66 0.51 2.26 7.56
N ILE A 67 1.53 1.41 7.44
CA ILE A 67 2.48 1.12 8.51
C ILE A 67 3.33 2.35 8.84
N LEU A 68 3.72 3.14 7.83
CA LEU A 68 4.46 4.38 8.03
C LEU A 68 3.63 5.43 8.81
N LEU A 69 2.32 5.54 8.55
CA LEU A 69 1.44 6.38 9.35
C LEU A 69 1.34 5.92 10.80
N GLN A 70 1.18 4.62 11.03
CA GLN A 70 1.18 4.05 12.39
C GLN A 70 2.48 4.35 13.14
N GLY A 71 3.61 4.31 12.43
CA GLY A 71 4.93 4.69 12.93
C GLY A 71 5.22 6.20 12.97
N ASN A 72 4.21 7.05 12.78
CA ASN A 72 4.33 8.52 12.79
C ASN A 72 5.38 9.07 11.80
N GLN A 73 5.43 8.51 10.60
CA GLN A 73 6.29 8.93 9.48
C GLN A 73 5.45 9.39 8.27
N PRO A 74 4.73 10.52 8.39
CA PRO A 74 3.72 10.91 7.42
C PRO A 74 4.31 11.33 6.06
N GLU A 75 5.51 11.90 6.00
CA GLU A 75 6.17 12.25 4.73
C GLU A 75 6.52 11.00 3.91
N ALA A 76 7.01 9.95 4.57
CA ALA A 76 7.33 8.69 3.90
C ALA A 76 6.04 7.96 3.49
N ALA A 77 5.00 8.02 4.32
CA ALA A 77 3.70 7.46 4.00
C ALA A 77 3.07 8.11 2.76
N GLU A 78 3.14 9.44 2.66
CA GLU A 78 2.69 10.17 1.48
C GLU A 78 3.32 9.61 0.21
N GLN A 79 4.65 9.43 0.20
CA GLN A 79 5.34 8.89 -0.96
C GLN A 79 4.86 7.47 -1.30
N ALA A 80 4.71 6.59 -0.29
CA ALA A 80 4.24 5.23 -0.52
C ALA A 80 2.82 5.19 -1.11
N PHE A 81 1.91 6.06 -0.66
CA PHE A 81 0.57 6.14 -1.24
C PHE A 81 0.57 6.73 -2.66
N ARG A 82 1.43 7.70 -2.96
CA ARG A 82 1.61 8.22 -4.32
C ARG A 82 2.15 7.16 -5.27
N ASP A 83 3.17 6.42 -4.84
CA ASP A 83 3.73 5.30 -5.61
C ASP A 83 2.69 4.20 -5.89
N ASP A 84 1.78 3.96 -4.93
CA ASP A 84 0.66 3.05 -5.13
C ASP A 84 -0.34 3.58 -6.17
N LEU A 85 -0.68 4.87 -6.09
CA LEU A 85 -1.64 5.52 -6.99
C LEU A 85 -1.11 5.69 -8.42
N ASP A 86 0.21 5.72 -8.62
CA ASP A 86 0.83 5.69 -9.95
C ASP A 86 0.58 4.34 -10.65
N ILE A 87 0.44 3.24 -9.88
CA ILE A 87 0.18 1.88 -10.39
C ILE A 87 -1.32 1.60 -10.44
N TYR A 88 -2.05 1.99 -9.40
CA TYR A 88 -3.48 1.77 -9.21
C TYR A 88 -4.21 3.12 -9.05
N PRO A 89 -4.44 3.84 -10.16
CA PRO A 89 -5.20 5.09 -10.12
C PRO A 89 -6.55 4.91 -9.43
N ASP A 90 -6.93 5.89 -8.61
CA ASP A 90 -8.18 5.92 -7.86
C ASP A 90 -8.39 4.75 -6.87
N ASN A 91 -7.31 4.09 -6.42
CA ASN A 91 -7.38 3.19 -5.28
C ASN A 91 -7.83 3.93 -4.01
N GLY A 92 -9.08 3.73 -3.59
CA GLY A 92 -9.67 4.45 -2.46
C GLY A 92 -8.95 4.30 -1.14
N TRP A 93 -8.34 3.13 -0.87
CA TRP A 93 -7.53 2.91 0.33
C TRP A 93 -6.29 3.79 0.35
N SER A 94 -5.63 3.94 -0.81
CA SER A 94 -4.43 4.78 -0.94
C SER A 94 -4.76 6.26 -1.00
N LEU A 95 -5.88 6.64 -1.61
CA LEU A 95 -6.37 8.03 -1.55
C LEU A 95 -6.70 8.43 -0.11
N TYR A 96 -7.39 7.58 0.64
CA TYR A 96 -7.67 7.81 2.05
C TYR A 96 -6.39 7.96 2.88
N GLY A 97 -5.46 7.02 2.73
CA GLY A 97 -4.16 7.08 3.40
C GLY A 97 -3.36 8.34 3.02
N LEU A 98 -3.40 8.74 1.75
CA LEU A 98 -2.76 9.96 1.27
C LEU A 98 -3.35 11.20 1.94
N VAL A 99 -4.68 11.30 2.07
CA VAL A 99 -5.33 12.38 2.83
C VAL A 99 -4.80 12.42 4.26
N GLN A 100 -4.79 11.28 4.97
CA GLN A 100 -4.32 11.21 6.36
C GLN A 100 -2.86 11.66 6.48
N SER A 101 -2.00 11.23 5.54
CA SER A 101 -0.58 11.61 5.51
C SER A 101 -0.35 13.09 5.27
N LEU A 102 -1.13 13.72 4.40
CA LEU A 102 -1.05 15.16 4.11
C LEU A 102 -1.55 15.99 5.28
N GLN A 103 -2.63 15.56 5.94
CA GLN A 103 -3.17 16.21 7.13
C GLN A 103 -2.18 16.17 8.29
N ALA A 104 -1.53 15.02 8.53
CA ALA A 104 -0.50 14.88 9.56
C ALA A 104 0.71 15.81 9.33
N GLN A 105 1.00 16.16 8.08
CA GLN A 105 2.04 17.14 7.70
C GLN A 105 1.55 18.60 7.74
N GLY A 106 0.26 18.86 7.95
CA GLY A 106 -0.32 20.21 7.87
C GLY A 106 -0.51 20.73 6.44
N LYS A 107 -0.44 19.87 5.42
CA LYS A 107 -0.66 20.22 4.00
C LYS A 107 -2.16 20.28 3.67
N THR A 108 -2.92 21.11 4.38
CA THR A 108 -4.40 21.08 4.38
C THR A 108 -5.02 21.32 2.99
N THR A 109 -4.50 22.29 2.22
CA THR A 109 -5.03 22.59 0.86
C THR A 109 -4.89 21.40 -0.10
N GLU A 110 -3.76 20.69 0.00
CA GLU A 110 -3.52 19.51 -0.82
C GLU A 110 -4.38 18.33 -0.35
N ALA A 111 -4.49 18.14 0.97
CA ALA A 111 -5.35 17.13 1.54
C ALA A 111 -6.83 17.31 1.12
N GLU A 112 -7.34 18.54 1.06
CA GLU A 112 -8.69 18.83 0.57
C GLU A 112 -8.89 18.43 -0.90
N THR A 113 -7.86 18.60 -1.73
CA THR A 113 -7.91 18.20 -3.14
C THR A 113 -7.99 16.67 -3.26
N ILE A 114 -7.11 15.95 -2.54
CA ILE A 114 -7.12 14.48 -2.55
C ILE A 114 -8.39 13.93 -1.90
N GLN A 115 -8.94 14.61 -0.88
CA GLN A 115 -10.20 14.23 -0.24
C GLN A 115 -11.37 14.23 -1.22
N GLN A 116 -11.43 15.18 -2.16
CA GLN A 116 -12.46 15.19 -3.20
C GLN A 116 -12.29 14.01 -4.17
N GLN A 117 -11.04 13.68 -4.53
CA GLN A 117 -10.76 12.50 -5.35
C GLN A 117 -11.14 11.20 -4.65
N TYR A 118 -10.81 11.07 -3.35
CA TYR A 118 -11.23 9.94 -2.52
C TYR A 118 -12.75 9.79 -2.49
N GLN A 119 -13.49 10.88 -2.25
CA GLN A 119 -14.96 10.86 -2.23
C GLN A 119 -15.54 10.39 -3.56
N GLN A 120 -14.95 10.81 -4.69
CA GLN A 120 -15.37 10.35 -6.00
C GLN A 120 -15.07 8.86 -6.20
N ALA A 121 -13.87 8.39 -5.84
CA ALA A 121 -13.47 7.00 -5.99
C ALA A 121 -14.27 6.05 -5.09
N TRP A 122 -14.68 6.52 -3.91
CA TRP A 122 -15.34 5.72 -2.87
C TRP A 122 -16.87 5.88 -2.81
N GLN A 123 -17.47 6.66 -3.73
CA GLN A 123 -18.90 7.02 -3.67
C GLN A 123 -19.89 5.84 -3.70
N TYR A 124 -19.46 4.69 -4.23
CA TYR A 124 -20.29 3.48 -4.34
C TYR A 124 -19.91 2.39 -3.34
N ALA A 125 -18.99 2.67 -2.42
CA ALA A 125 -18.60 1.72 -1.40
C ALA A 125 -19.75 1.48 -0.41
N ASP A 126 -19.87 0.25 0.07
CA ASP A 126 -20.90 -0.14 1.04
C ASP A 126 -20.60 0.36 2.47
N PHE A 127 -19.42 0.95 2.70
CA PHE A 127 -18.95 1.44 4.01
C PHE A 127 -17.98 2.61 3.87
N GLU A 128 -17.82 3.39 4.94
CA GLU A 128 -16.84 4.47 5.06
C GLU A 128 -15.53 3.95 5.71
N LEU A 129 -14.39 4.51 5.32
CA LEU A 129 -13.06 4.22 5.87
C LEU A 129 -12.69 5.09 7.08
#